data_AF-A0A8X7T5M0-F1
#
_entry.id   AF-A0A8X7T5M0-F1
#
_cell.length_a   1.000
_cell.length_b   1.000
_cell.length_c   1.000
_cell.angle_alpha   90.00
_cell.angle_beta   90.00
_cell.angle_gamma   90.00
#
_symmetry.space_group_name_H-M   'P 1'
#
loop_
_entity.id
_entity.type
_entity.pdbx_description
1 polymer ?
#
loop_
_entity_poly.entity_id
_entity_poly.type
_entity_poly.pdbx_seq_one_letter_code
_entity_poly.pdbx_strand_id
1 'polypeptide(L)'
;MPFGKPMVERRLDAKLHLTILTRNESKPDLQGCKTYGATLKAVDYDSVGFIAAALEGIGASVSVLGNQHKEALPIDLAKATKKADVKIYVPSEFGTPSLYSSSRVLGSLVPIL
;
A
#
# COMPACT_ATOMS: atom_id res chain seq x y z
N MET A 1 -5.00 -6.94 14.98
CA MET A 1 -6.22 -6.29 14.47
C MET A 1 -6.04 -6.03 12.98
N PRO A 2 -6.93 -6.47 12.07
CA PRO A 2 -6.75 -6.23 10.64
C PRO A 2 -7.17 -4.80 10.27
N PHE A 3 -6.20 -3.93 9.94
CA PHE A 3 -6.45 -2.53 9.57
C PHE A 3 -6.94 -2.32 8.12
N GLY A 4 -6.83 -3.35 7.27
CA GLY A 4 -7.20 -3.24 5.86
C GLY A 4 -8.68 -2.94 5.62
N LYS A 5 -9.59 -3.66 6.29
CA LYS A 5 -11.04 -3.55 6.04
C LYS A 5 -11.62 -2.18 6.42
N PRO A 6 -11.41 -1.64 7.64
CA PRO A 6 -11.93 -0.32 8.01
C PRO A 6 -11.39 0.80 7.10
N MET A 7 -10.18 0.63 6.61
CA MET A 7 -9.52 1.61 5.74
C MET A 7 -10.05 1.60 4.31
N VAL A 8 -10.49 0.44 3.82
CA VAL A 8 -11.22 0.31 2.55
C VAL A 8 -12.59 0.97 2.67
N GLU A 9 -13.37 0.61 3.70
CA GLU A 9 -14.71 1.14 3.95
C GLU A 9 -14.71 2.67 4.01
N ARG A 10 -13.79 3.27 4.79
CA ARG A 10 -13.73 4.72 4.93
C ARG A 10 -13.38 5.46 3.63
N ARG A 11 -12.57 4.86 2.75
CA ARG A 11 -12.21 5.45 1.46
C ARG A 11 -13.36 5.38 0.45
N LEU A 12 -14.12 4.30 0.52
CA LEU A 12 -15.32 4.12 -0.30
C LEU A 12 -16.40 5.12 0.10
N ASP A 13 -16.62 5.35 1.40
CA ASP A 13 -17.52 6.40 1.91
C ASP A 13 -17.12 7.80 1.42
N ALA A 14 -15.81 8.06 1.32
CA ALA A 14 -15.25 9.30 0.81
C ALA A 14 -15.32 9.44 -0.73
N LYS A 15 -15.88 8.44 -1.44
CA LYS A 15 -16.00 8.39 -2.91
C LYS A 15 -14.66 8.52 -3.64
N LEU A 16 -13.58 8.06 -3.02
CA LEU A 16 -12.26 8.01 -3.65
C LEU A 16 -12.16 6.77 -4.54
N HIS A 17 -11.53 6.93 -5.70
CA HIS A 17 -11.20 5.79 -6.56
C HIS A 17 -10.18 4.90 -5.84
N LEU A 18 -10.58 3.67 -5.54
CA LEU A 18 -9.79 2.73 -4.75
C LEU A 18 -9.36 1.55 -5.61
N THR A 19 -8.05 1.30 -5.68
CA THR A 19 -7.47 0.09 -6.25
C THR A 19 -6.88 -0.76 -5.13
N ILE A 20 -7.33 -2.01 -5.01
CA ILE A 20 -6.82 -2.98 -4.04
C ILE A 20 -5.91 -3.96 -4.78
N LEU A 21 -4.64 -3.97 -4.40
CA LEU A 21 -3.66 -4.93 -4.91
C LEU A 21 -3.81 -6.26 -4.17
N THR A 22 -3.98 -7.36 -4.91
CA THR A 22 -4.17 -8.70 -4.34
C THR A 22 -3.43 -9.74 -5.18
N ARG A 23 -3.05 -10.88 -4.60
CA ARG A 23 -2.54 -12.02 -5.38
C ARG A 23 -3.64 -12.77 -6.11
N ASN A 24 -4.87 -12.69 -5.61
CA ASN A 24 -6.02 -13.41 -6.14
C ASN A 24 -7.25 -12.51 -6.08
N GLU A 25 -7.77 -12.12 -7.24
CA GLU A 25 -8.96 -11.29 -7.36
C GLU A 25 -10.26 -12.03 -7.07
N SER A 26 -10.24 -13.36 -7.05
CA SER A 26 -11.40 -14.22 -6.76
C SER A 26 -11.59 -14.48 -5.27
N LYS A 27 -10.79 -13.85 -4.40
CA LYS A 27 -10.90 -14.04 -2.94
C LYS A 27 -12.30 -13.59 -2.47
N PRO A 28 -13.09 -14.44 -1.79
CA PRO A 28 -14.46 -14.12 -1.38
C PRO A 28 -14.54 -12.82 -0.57
N ASP A 29 -13.62 -12.64 0.38
CA ASP A 29 -13.56 -11.47 1.27
C ASP A 29 -13.39 -10.13 0.53
N LEU A 30 -12.85 -10.16 -0.70
CA LEU A 30 -12.62 -8.96 -1.52
C LEU A 30 -13.75 -8.67 -2.50
N GLN A 31 -14.65 -9.63 -2.75
CA GLN A 31 -15.76 -9.41 -3.70
C GLN A 31 -16.71 -8.31 -3.22
N GLY A 32 -16.95 -8.23 -1.91
CA GLY A 32 -17.74 -7.14 -1.34
C GLY A 32 -17.17 -5.76 -1.68
N CYS A 33 -15.84 -5.62 -1.75
CA CYS A 33 -15.19 -4.35 -2.09
C CYS A 33 -15.47 -3.92 -3.54
N LYS A 34 -15.58 -4.89 -4.48
CA LYS A 34 -15.97 -4.61 -5.87
C LYS A 34 -17.38 -4.00 -5.93
N THR A 35 -18.32 -4.54 -5.16
CA THR A 35 -19.70 -4.03 -5.09
C THR A 35 -19.77 -2.57 -4.62
N TYR A 36 -18.82 -2.13 -3.80
CA TYR A 36 -18.72 -0.75 -3.33
C TYR A 36 -17.89 0.16 -4.25
N GLY A 37 -17.42 -0.33 -5.40
CA GLY A 37 -16.70 0.48 -6.40
C GLY A 37 -15.18 0.42 -6.32
N ALA A 38 -14.60 -0.49 -5.52
CA ALA A 38 -13.16 -0.74 -5.56
C ALA A 38 -12.78 -1.57 -6.80
N THR A 39 -11.64 -1.24 -7.41
CA THR A 39 -11.01 -2.08 -8.43
C THR A 39 -10.07 -3.06 -7.74
N LEU A 40 -10.21 -4.37 -8.00
CA LEU A 40 -9.19 -5.33 -7.61
C LEU A 40 -8.18 -5.46 -8.76
N LYS A 41 -6.89 -5.53 -8.42
CA LYS A 41 -5.83 -5.76 -9.40
C LYS A 41 -4.92 -6.87 -8.90
N ALA A 42 -4.87 -7.96 -9.66
CA ALA A 42 -3.93 -9.05 -9.44
C ALA A 42 -2.50 -8.54 -9.56
N VAL A 43 -1.64 -8.89 -8.60
CA VAL A 43 -0.23 -8.53 -8.62
C VAL A 43 0.63 -9.67 -8.10
N ASP A 44 1.75 -9.89 -8.78
CA ASP A 44 2.84 -10.68 -8.26
C ASP A 44 3.73 -9.81 -7.37
N TYR A 45 3.74 -10.10 -6.07
CA TYR A 45 4.52 -9.37 -5.09
C TYR A 45 5.99 -9.78 -5.05
N ASP A 46 6.39 -10.77 -5.85
CA ASP A 46 7.78 -11.21 -5.95
C ASP A 46 8.58 -10.41 -7.01
N SER A 47 7.93 -9.45 -7.67
CA SER A 47 8.54 -8.59 -8.68
C SER A 47 8.16 -7.13 -8.51
N VAL A 48 9.17 -6.31 -8.20
CA VAL A 48 9.05 -4.83 -8.16
C VAL A 48 8.46 -4.28 -9.46
N GLY A 49 8.78 -4.90 -10.61
CA GLY A 49 8.25 -4.49 -11.91
C GLY A 49 6.73 -4.67 -12.03
N PHE A 50 6.22 -5.84 -11.63
CA PHE A 50 4.78 -6.11 -11.62
C PHE A 50 4.03 -5.22 -10.63
N ILE A 51 4.61 -4.98 -9.44
CA ILE A 51 4.05 -4.04 -8.47
C ILE A 51 4.00 -2.62 -9.04
N ALA A 52 5.07 -2.15 -9.69
CA ALA A 52 5.10 -0.80 -10.26
C ALA A 52 4.06 -0.63 -11.38
N ALA A 53 3.96 -1.60 -12.30
CA ALA A 53 2.92 -1.59 -13.34
C ALA A 53 1.50 -1.63 -12.75
N ALA A 54 1.33 -2.28 -11.59
CA ALA A 54 0.06 -2.26 -10.88
C ALA A 54 -0.30 -0.86 -10.34
N LEU A 55 0.69 -0.05 -10.01
CA LEU A 55 0.59 1.28 -9.39
C LEU A 55 0.59 2.44 -10.40
N GLU A 56 0.73 2.20 -11.71
CA GLU A 56 0.68 3.27 -12.71
C GLU A 56 -0.63 4.08 -12.62
N GLY A 57 -0.50 5.41 -12.60
CA GLY A 57 -1.64 6.33 -12.45
C GLY A 57 -2.18 6.46 -11.02
N ILE A 58 -1.63 5.73 -10.04
CA ILE A 58 -2.04 5.84 -8.64
C ILE A 58 -1.29 6.99 -7.97
N GLY A 59 -2.03 7.99 -7.47
CA GLY A 59 -1.44 9.16 -6.80
C GLY A 59 -0.91 8.88 -5.38
N ALA A 60 -1.56 7.96 -4.65
CA ALA A 60 -1.18 7.59 -3.29
C ALA A 60 -1.35 6.08 -3.05
N SER A 61 -0.38 5.47 -2.37
CA SER A 61 -0.37 4.05 -2.04
C SER A 61 -0.22 3.85 -0.53
N VAL A 62 -1.02 2.95 0.04
CA VAL A 62 -0.99 2.61 1.46
C VAL A 62 -0.81 1.11 1.62
N SER A 63 0.24 0.72 2.34
CA SER A 63 0.48 -0.67 2.70
C SER A 63 -0.24 -1.00 4.00
N VAL A 64 -1.07 -2.04 4.00
CA VAL A 64 -1.73 -2.60 5.19
C VAL A 64 -1.30 -4.05 5.45
N LEU A 65 -0.07 -4.37 5.07
CA LEU A 65 0.50 -5.70 5.27
C LEU A 65 0.59 -6.03 6.77
N GLY A 66 0.15 -7.22 7.16
CA GLY A 66 0.45 -7.78 8.49
C GLY A 66 1.79 -8.50 8.50
N ASN A 67 2.30 -8.84 9.69
CA ASN A 67 3.67 -9.37 9.92
C ASN A 67 4.05 -10.68 9.20
N GLN A 68 3.16 -11.28 8.41
CA GLN A 68 3.35 -12.56 7.72
C GLN A 68 3.76 -12.40 6.25
N HIS A 69 4.57 -11.38 5.95
CA HIS A 69 5.10 -11.13 4.61
C HIS A 69 6.59 -11.45 4.52
N LYS A 70 7.11 -11.62 3.29
CA LYS A 70 8.56 -11.71 3.05
C LYS A 70 9.24 -10.44 3.59
N GLU A 71 10.40 -10.59 4.23
CA GLU A 71 11.13 -9.49 4.88
C GLU A 71 11.41 -8.31 3.93
N ALA A 72 11.75 -8.62 2.67
CA ALA A 72 12.05 -7.60 1.65
C ALA A 72 10.81 -6.87 1.10
N LEU A 73 9.59 -7.38 1.32
CA LEU A 73 8.39 -6.87 0.65
C LEU A 73 8.09 -5.39 0.93
N PRO A 74 8.22 -4.86 2.16
CA PRO A 74 8.04 -3.42 2.41
C PRO A 74 9.01 -2.55 1.61
N ILE A 75 10.27 -2.99 1.47
CA ILE A 75 11.29 -2.30 0.69
C ILE A 75 10.94 -2.35 -0.80
N ASP A 76 10.48 -3.50 -1.29
CA ASP A 76 10.11 -3.67 -2.69
C ASP A 76 8.85 -2.88 -3.07
N LEU A 77 7.90 -2.74 -2.15
CA LEU A 77 6.76 -1.83 -2.29
C LEU A 77 7.22 -0.37 -2.40
N ALA A 78 8.15 0.07 -1.54
CA ALA A 78 8.70 1.42 -1.60
C ALA A 78 9.48 1.69 -2.91
N LYS A 79 10.21 0.69 -3.43
CA LYS A 79 10.87 0.79 -4.75
C LYS A 79 9.86 0.88 -5.88
N ALA A 80 8.80 0.06 -5.83
CA ALA A 80 7.77 0.01 -6.85
C ALA A 80 6.96 1.31 -6.91
N THR A 81 6.61 1.89 -5.76
CA THR A 81 5.89 3.17 -5.68
C THR A 81 6.73 4.30 -6.26
N LYS A 82 8.03 4.34 -5.94
CA LYS A 82 8.97 5.28 -6.56
C LYS A 82 9.05 5.07 -8.07
N LYS A 83 9.13 3.83 -8.54
CA LYS A 83 9.22 3.49 -9.97
C LYS A 83 7.96 3.90 -10.75
N ALA A 84 6.79 3.82 -10.12
CA ALA A 84 5.50 4.19 -10.71
C ALA A 84 5.14 5.68 -10.54
N ASP A 85 6.05 6.51 -10.01
CA ASP A 85 5.84 7.94 -9.74
C ASP A 85 4.66 8.24 -8.79
N VAL A 86 4.39 7.33 -7.86
CA VAL A 86 3.40 7.53 -6.79
C VAL A 86 3.88 8.65 -5.87
N LYS A 87 3.04 9.67 -5.64
CA LYS A 87 3.43 10.87 -4.88
C LYS A 87 3.48 10.65 -3.38
N ILE A 88 2.59 9.81 -2.86
CA ILE A 88 2.51 9.51 -1.42
C ILE A 88 2.55 8.00 -1.21
N TYR A 89 3.50 7.55 -0.41
CA TYR A 89 3.57 6.16 0.05
C TYR A 89 3.50 6.10 1.57
N VAL A 90 2.53 5.35 2.10
CA VAL A 90 2.38 5.10 3.54
C VAL A 90 2.71 3.64 3.83
N PRO A 91 3.79 3.35 4.58
CA PRO A 91 4.13 1.98 5.00
C PRO A 91 3.15 1.44 6.05
N SER A 92 3.22 0.14 6.33
CA SER A 92 2.33 -0.53 7.30
C SER A 92 2.82 -0.34 8.73
N GLU A 93 2.58 0.86 9.29
CA GLU A 93 3.07 1.29 10.62
C GLU A 93 1.91 1.54 11.59
N PHE A 94 0.77 0.87 11.41
CA PHE A 94 -0.50 1.13 12.15
C PHE A 94 -0.52 0.56 13.59
N GLY A 95 0.58 0.70 14.33
CA GLY A 95 0.74 0.17 15.68
C GLY A 95 1.66 1.03 16.53
N THR A 96 2.44 0.39 17.40
CA THR A 96 3.47 1.06 18.17
C THR A 96 4.50 1.67 17.22
N PRO A 97 4.99 2.91 17.45
CA PRO A 97 6.04 3.48 16.63
C PRO A 97 7.20 2.49 16.50
N SER A 98 7.46 2.04 15.27
CA SER A 98 8.69 1.29 15.04
C SER A 98 9.82 2.28 15.29
N LEU A 99 10.68 1.96 16.26
CA LEU A 99 11.98 2.60 16.38
C LEU A 99 12.80 2.14 15.17
N TYR A 100 12.52 2.67 13.98
CA TYR A 100 13.51 2.71 12.92
C TYR A 100 14.67 3.54 13.47
N SER A 101 15.60 2.81 14.07
CA SER A 101 16.89 3.21 14.62
C SER A 101 17.33 4.60 14.15
N SER A 102 17.45 5.53 15.09
CA SER A 102 18.03 6.86 14.93
C SER A 102 19.54 6.83 14.58
N SER A 103 19.97 5.92 13.71
CA SER A 103 21.36 5.74 13.32
C SER A 103 21.46 5.30 11.86
N ARG A 104 21.07 6.18 10.94
CA ARG A 104 21.90 6.56 9.77
C ARG A 104 21.19 7.62 8.93
N VAL A 105 21.79 8.82 8.99
CA VAL A 105 21.75 9.92 8.02
C VAL A 105 20.42 10.65 7.87
N LEU A 106 20.34 11.80 8.56
CA LEU A 106 19.63 12.99 8.13
C LEU A 106 19.93 13.25 6.64
N GLY A 107 19.04 12.81 5.76
CA GLY A 107 18.87 13.36 4.43
C GLY A 107 17.67 14.29 4.46
N SER A 108 17.89 15.53 4.90
CA SER A 108 17.04 16.71 4.76
C SER A 108 15.63 16.50 4.18
N LEU A 109 14.62 16.37 5.03
CA LEU A 109 13.27 16.87 4.73
C LEU A 109 12.82 17.69 5.94
N VAL A 110 13.13 18.98 5.85
CA VAL A 110 12.54 20.01 6.71
C VAL A 110 11.06 20.13 6.31
N PRO A 111 10.09 20.07 7.25
CA PRO A 111 8.71 20.37 6.93
C PRO A 111 8.60 21.86 6.58
N ILE A 112 8.15 22.17 5.37
CA ILE A 112 7.69 23.51 5.01
C ILE A 112 6.35 23.70 5.74
N LEU A 113 6.38 24.54 6.77
CA LEU A 113 5.20 25.29 7.24
C LEU A 113 4.99 26.48 6.31
#